data_AF-A0A2J7QQV8-F1
#
_entry.id   AF-A0A2J7QQV8-F1
#
_cell.length_a   1.000
_cell.length_b   1.000
_cell.length_c   1.000
_cell.angle_alpha   90.00
_cell.angle_beta   90.00
_cell.angle_gamma   90.00
#
_symmetry.space_group_name_H-M   'P 1'
#
loop_
_entity.id
_entity.type
_entity.pdbx_description
1 polymer ?
#
loop_
_entity_poly.entity_id
_entity_poly.type
_entity_poly.pdbx_seq_one_letter_code
_entity_poly.pdbx_strand_id
1 'polypeptide(L)'
;MDVAAFSDDNFQVEDWINKTFKFAEAQENKDAFVSSLIMKLQLYVQQVNSALEDTSQQVLQSLPRVMRDTEILHQEALLLRDKMHSVKQEIAKVEQDTGQSMKILERIDTLKTELQIAKQALHEADNWTVLATDLEEVLVNVR
;
A
#
# COMPACT_ATOMS: atom_id res chain seq x y z
N MET A 1 -18.65 38.87 -23.18
CA MET A 1 -20.00 38.34 -23.02
C MET A 1 -19.86 37.08 -22.19
N ASP A 2 -20.62 36.96 -21.11
CA ASP A 2 -20.51 35.82 -20.20
C ASP A 2 -21.22 34.61 -20.80
N VAL A 3 -20.43 33.65 -21.31
CA VAL A 3 -20.93 32.43 -21.95
C VAL A 3 -21.44 31.44 -20.89
N ALA A 4 -21.07 31.61 -19.61
CA ALA A 4 -21.56 30.78 -18.51
C ALA A 4 -23.08 30.92 -18.31
N ALA A 5 -23.67 32.05 -18.71
CA ALA A 5 -25.12 32.23 -18.70
C ALA A 5 -25.86 31.20 -19.55
N PHE A 6 -25.27 30.71 -20.65
CA PHE A 6 -25.87 29.66 -21.49
C PHE A 6 -25.76 28.26 -20.88
N SER A 7 -24.93 28.10 -19.86
CA SER A 7 -24.74 26.84 -19.14
C SER A 7 -25.62 26.74 -17.89
N ASP A 8 -26.41 27.77 -17.58
CA ASP A 8 -27.38 27.76 -16.49
C ASP A 8 -28.64 26.98 -16.89
N ASP A 9 -29.03 26.00 -16.08
CA ASP A 9 -30.24 25.20 -16.29
C ASP A 9 -31.52 26.06 -16.35
N ASN A 10 -31.50 27.27 -15.76
CA ASN A 10 -32.62 28.22 -15.77
C ASN A 10 -32.48 29.32 -16.83
N PHE A 11 -31.60 29.17 -17.81
CA PHE A 11 -31.34 30.21 -18.82
C PHE A 11 -32.62 30.64 -19.56
N GLN A 12 -32.96 31.92 -19.46
CA GLN A 12 -34.10 32.54 -20.16
C GLN A 12 -33.61 33.37 -21.34
N VAL A 13 -33.86 32.89 -22.56
CA VAL A 13 -33.43 33.54 -23.81
C VAL A 13 -33.99 34.95 -23.93
N GLU A 14 -35.28 35.14 -23.62
CA GLU A 14 -35.95 36.45 -23.73
C GLU A 14 -35.35 37.48 -22.77
N ASP A 15 -35.12 37.11 -21.51
CA ASP A 15 -34.50 37.98 -20.52
C ASP A 15 -33.05 38.34 -20.90
N TRP A 16 -32.32 37.37 -21.45
CA TRP A 16 -30.95 37.57 -21.91
C TRP A 16 -30.88 38.53 -23.09
N ILE A 17 -31.74 38.35 -24.11
CA ILE A 17 -31.87 39.27 -25.24
C ILE A 17 -32.23 40.67 -24.72
N ASN A 18 -33.27 40.79 -23.89
CA ASN A 18 -33.75 42.06 -23.35
C ASN A 18 -32.70 42.79 -22.51
N LYS A 19 -31.85 42.08 -21.76
CA LYS A 19 -30.71 42.66 -21.04
C LYS A 19 -29.61 43.10 -22.00
N THR A 20 -29.33 42.32 -23.03
CA THR A 20 -28.27 42.59 -24.01
C THR A 20 -28.59 43.81 -24.88
N PHE A 21 -29.86 44.07 -25.19
CA PHE A 21 -30.26 45.29 -25.92
C PHE A 21 -30.26 46.56 -25.07
N LYS A 22 -30.08 46.49 -23.74
CA LYS A 22 -29.99 47.67 -22.86
C LYS A 22 -28.60 48.34 -22.88
N PHE A 23 -27.60 47.75 -23.54
CA PHE A 23 -26.28 48.35 -23.67
C PHE A 23 -26.31 49.59 -24.58
N ALA A 24 -25.49 50.60 -24.26
CA ALA A 24 -25.45 51.88 -25.00
C ALA A 24 -25.14 51.68 -26.50
N GLU A 25 -24.22 50.76 -26.81
CA GLU A 25 -23.84 50.40 -28.19
C GLU A 25 -25.00 49.77 -28.99
N ALA A 26 -25.89 49.03 -28.32
CA ALA A 26 -27.07 48.46 -28.96
C ALA A 26 -28.14 49.51 -29.26
N GLN A 27 -28.16 50.63 -28.52
CA GLN A 27 -29.11 51.73 -28.76
C GLN A 27 -28.66 52.67 -29.87
N GLU A 28 -27.35 52.79 -30.09
CA GLU A 28 -26.76 53.65 -31.11
C GLU A 28 -26.91 53.06 -32.53
N ASN A 29 -26.67 51.76 -32.71
CA ASN A 29 -26.91 51.07 -33.97
C ASN A 29 -27.29 49.58 -33.75
N LYS A 30 -28.60 49.32 -33.74
CA LYS A 30 -29.16 47.98 -33.46
C LYS A 30 -28.70 46.92 -34.46
N ASP A 31 -28.72 47.22 -35.75
CA ASP A 31 -28.41 46.24 -36.81
C ASP A 31 -26.93 45.84 -36.80
N ALA A 32 -26.04 46.81 -36.61
CA ALA A 32 -24.60 46.55 -36.49
C ALA A 32 -24.29 45.73 -35.22
N PHE A 33 -24.94 46.07 -34.10
CA PHE A 33 -24.79 45.34 -32.84
C PHE A 33 -25.28 43.89 -32.95
N VAL A 34 -26.46 43.66 -33.52
CA VAL A 34 -27.02 42.30 -33.73
C VAL A 34 -26.12 41.48 -34.63
N SER A 35 -25.64 42.05 -35.74
CA SER A 35 -24.74 41.35 -36.66
C SER A 35 -23.42 40.95 -35.98
N SER A 36 -22.84 41.86 -35.17
CA SER A 36 -21.66 41.57 -34.36
C SER A 36 -21.90 40.47 -33.31
N LEU A 37 -23.07 40.51 -32.66
CA LEU A 37 -23.45 39.54 -31.64
C LEU A 37 -23.63 38.13 -32.23
N ILE A 38 -24.32 38.02 -33.37
CA ILE A 38 -24.48 36.75 -34.11
C ILE A 38 -23.11 36.20 -34.50
N MET A 39 -22.22 37.04 -35.03
CA MET A 39 -20.88 36.62 -35.42
C MET A 39 -20.06 36.12 -34.22
N LYS A 40 -20.14 36.79 -33.06
CA LYS A 40 -19.50 36.33 -31.83
C LYS A 40 -20.05 34.99 -31.35
N LEU A 41 -21.37 34.81 -31.38
CA LEU A 41 -22.02 33.54 -31.02
C LEU A 41 -21.60 32.40 -31.94
N GLN A 42 -21.54 32.65 -33.26
CA GLN A 42 -21.05 31.66 -34.23
C GLN A 42 -19.60 31.25 -33.97
N LEU A 43 -18.72 32.22 -33.67
CA LEU A 43 -17.33 31.93 -33.29
C LEU A 43 -17.26 31.09 -32.00
N TYR A 44 -18.11 31.37 -31.01
CA TYR A 44 -18.15 30.56 -29.79
C TYR A 44 -18.61 29.14 -30.05
N VAL A 45 -19.65 28.93 -30.87
CA VAL A 45 -20.09 27.58 -31.28
C VAL A 45 -18.95 26.83 -31.96
N GLN A 46 -18.21 27.49 -32.85
CA GLN A 46 -17.06 26.88 -33.53
C GLN A 46 -15.93 26.53 -32.56
N GLN A 47 -15.61 27.41 -31.62
CA GLN A 47 -14.58 27.17 -30.60
C GLN A 47 -14.94 26.01 -29.68
N VAL A 48 -16.18 25.95 -29.20
CA VAL A 48 -16.65 24.86 -28.34
C VAL A 48 -16.61 23.53 -29.09
N ASN A 49 -17.09 23.50 -30.33
CA ASN A 49 -17.04 22.28 -31.15
C ASN A 49 -15.61 21.81 -31.40
N SER A 50 -14.69 22.72 -31.70
CA SER A 50 -13.27 22.38 -31.90
C SER A 50 -12.65 21.83 -30.61
N ALA A 51 -12.86 22.50 -29.48
CA ALA A 51 -12.30 22.06 -28.19
C ALA A 51 -12.88 20.71 -27.75
N LEU A 52 -14.17 20.47 -28.02
CA LEU A 52 -14.82 19.19 -27.75
C LEU A 52 -14.24 18.09 -28.63
N GLU A 53 -14.06 18.34 -29.92
CA GLU A 53 -13.48 17.39 -30.87
C GLU A 53 -12.03 17.04 -30.49
N ASP A 54 -11.19 18.05 -30.21
CA ASP A 54 -9.80 17.87 -29.79
C ASP A 54 -9.72 17.02 -28.51
N THR A 55 -10.55 17.33 -27.52
CA THR A 55 -10.61 16.59 -26.25
C THR A 55 -11.09 15.16 -26.48
N SER A 56 -12.13 14.97 -27.30
CA SER A 56 -12.67 13.66 -27.65
C SER A 56 -11.61 12.79 -28.33
N GLN A 57 -10.89 13.33 -29.29
CA GLN A 57 -9.80 12.63 -29.96
C GLN A 57 -8.68 12.26 -28.99
N GLN A 58 -8.29 13.17 -28.09
CA GLN A 58 -7.28 12.89 -27.08
C GLN A 58 -7.71 11.76 -26.13
N VAL A 59 -8.97 11.75 -25.70
CA VAL A 59 -9.53 10.67 -24.87
C VAL A 59 -9.53 9.36 -25.65
N LEU A 60 -10.01 9.34 -26.90
CA LEU A 60 -10.04 8.14 -27.73
C LEU A 60 -8.65 7.56 -27.98
N GLN A 61 -7.63 8.40 -28.13
CA GLN A 61 -6.24 7.97 -28.32
C GLN A 61 -5.60 7.43 -27.03
N SER A 62 -5.91 8.02 -25.88
CA SER A 62 -5.28 7.68 -24.60
C SER A 62 -5.97 6.53 -23.87
N LEU A 63 -7.28 6.36 -24.05
CA LEU A 63 -8.09 5.38 -23.33
C LEU A 63 -7.58 3.93 -23.49
N PRO A 64 -7.23 3.42 -24.70
CA PRO A 64 -6.75 2.05 -24.85
C PRO A 64 -5.45 1.79 -24.08
N ARG A 65 -4.56 2.80 -23.99
CA ARG A 65 -3.32 2.71 -23.21
C ARG A 65 -3.64 2.64 -21.73
N VAL A 66 -4.49 3.52 -21.21
CA VAL A 66 -4.90 3.52 -19.80
C VAL A 66 -5.54 2.19 -19.41
N MET A 67 -6.40 1.62 -20.27
CA MET A 67 -7.00 0.31 -20.04
C MET A 67 -5.95 -0.80 -19.96
N ARG A 68 -4.97 -0.81 -20.89
CA ARG A 68 -3.88 -1.79 -20.86
C ARG A 68 -3.03 -1.65 -19.60
N ASP A 69 -2.64 -0.43 -19.24
CA ASP A 69 -1.81 -0.17 -18.06
C ASP A 69 -2.55 -0.61 -16.78
N THR A 70 -3.87 -0.38 -16.72
CA THR A 70 -4.72 -0.83 -15.60
C THR A 70 -4.80 -2.36 -15.52
N GLU A 71 -4.93 -3.05 -16.64
CA GLU A 71 -4.96 -4.52 -16.68
C GLU A 71 -3.61 -5.11 -16.21
N ILE A 72 -2.49 -4.57 -16.69
CA ILE A 72 -1.16 -5.00 -16.24
C ILE A 72 -1.01 -4.82 -14.73
N LEU A 73 -1.39 -3.64 -14.21
CA LEU A 73 -1.34 -3.36 -12.78
C LEU A 73 -2.22 -4.34 -11.98
N HIS A 74 -3.40 -4.69 -12.49
CA HIS A 74 -4.27 -5.66 -11.86
C HIS A 74 -3.62 -7.05 -11.76
N GLN A 75 -3.01 -7.53 -12.86
CA GLN A 75 -2.31 -8.81 -12.87
C GLN A 75 -1.10 -8.82 -11.93
N GLU A 76 -0.31 -7.74 -11.91
CA GLU A 76 0.81 -7.59 -10.98
C GLU A 76 0.36 -7.62 -9.52
N ALA A 77 -0.75 -6.96 -9.19
CA ALA A 77 -1.32 -6.97 -7.85
C ALA A 77 -1.77 -8.37 -7.41
N LEU A 78 -2.38 -9.14 -8.31
CA LEU A 78 -2.75 -10.53 -8.05
C LEU A 78 -1.52 -11.40 -7.79
N LEU A 79 -0.49 -11.30 -8.65
CA LEU A 79 0.76 -12.01 -8.47
C LEU A 79 1.46 -11.65 -7.16
N LEU A 80 1.46 -10.36 -6.80
CA LEU A 80 2.03 -9.90 -5.54
C LEU A 80 1.28 -10.48 -4.33
N ARG A 81 -0.06 -10.49 -4.38
CA ARG A 81 -0.90 -11.08 -3.33
C ARG A 81 -0.57 -12.55 -3.13
N ASP A 82 -0.46 -13.31 -4.21
CA ASP A 82 -0.19 -14.75 -4.13
C ASP A 82 1.23 -15.02 -3.61
N LYS A 83 2.22 -14.22 -4.02
CA LYS A 83 3.58 -14.26 -3.45
C LYS A 83 3.60 -13.93 -1.96
N MET A 84 2.88 -12.91 -1.52
CA MET A 84 2.78 -12.57 -0.09
C MET A 84 2.15 -13.72 0.72
N HIS A 85 1.17 -14.41 0.14
CA HIS A 85 0.59 -15.59 0.77
C HIS A 85 1.62 -16.72 0.94
N SER A 86 2.42 -17.00 -0.11
CA SER A 86 3.50 -17.98 -0.05
C SER A 86 4.55 -17.62 1.02
N VAL A 87 5.01 -16.37 1.03
CA VAL A 87 5.99 -15.88 2.02
C VAL A 87 5.44 -16.02 3.45
N LYS A 88 4.16 -15.70 3.67
CA LYS A 88 3.52 -15.88 4.98
C LYS A 88 3.53 -17.35 5.42
N GLN A 89 3.26 -18.27 4.50
CA GLN A 89 3.29 -19.71 4.80
C GLN A 89 4.72 -20.18 5.13
N GLU A 90 5.71 -19.71 4.39
CA GLU A 90 7.12 -20.02 4.66
C GLU A 90 7.57 -19.52 6.03
N ILE A 91 7.19 -18.28 6.41
CA ILE A 91 7.47 -17.73 7.74
C ILE A 91 6.85 -18.62 8.83
N ALA A 92 5.57 -18.98 8.69
CA ALA A 92 4.90 -19.82 9.68
C ALA A 92 5.58 -21.19 9.84
N LYS A 93 6.06 -21.78 8.72
CA LYS A 93 6.82 -23.03 8.76
C LYS A 93 8.15 -22.85 9.49
N VAL A 94 8.90 -21.80 9.17
CA VAL A 94 10.19 -21.51 9.82
C VAL A 94 10.02 -21.28 11.32
N GLU A 95 8.97 -20.55 11.74
CA GLU A 95 8.66 -20.35 13.16
C GLU A 95 8.36 -21.68 13.86
N GLN A 96 7.56 -22.55 13.22
CA GLN A 96 7.27 -23.88 13.76
C GLN A 96 8.52 -24.74 13.90
N ASP A 97 9.33 -24.85 12.85
CA ASP A 97 10.54 -25.69 12.82
C ASP A 97 11.59 -25.17 13.82
N THR A 98 11.73 -23.85 13.94
CA THR A 98 12.62 -23.20 14.92
C THR A 98 12.13 -23.43 16.34
N GLY A 99 10.82 -23.31 16.58
CA GLY A 99 10.23 -23.59 17.90
C GLY A 99 10.40 -25.05 18.34
N GLN A 100 10.28 -26.00 17.41
CA GLN A 100 10.58 -27.41 17.69
C GLN A 100 12.06 -27.62 18.03
N SER A 101 12.95 -27.02 17.25
CA SER A 101 14.41 -27.10 17.47
C SER A 101 14.81 -26.50 18.82
N MET A 102 14.21 -25.38 19.22
CA MET A 102 14.46 -24.75 20.53
C MET A 102 14.02 -25.63 21.70
N LYS A 103 12.86 -26.31 21.61
CA LYS A 103 12.43 -27.27 22.64
C LYS A 103 13.40 -28.44 22.79
N ILE A 104 13.96 -28.92 21.68
CA ILE A 104 14.97 -29.99 21.71
C ILE A 104 16.25 -29.49 22.40
N LEU A 105 16.71 -28.28 22.06
CA LEU A 105 17.88 -27.66 22.71
C LEU A 105 17.67 -27.46 24.21
N GLU A 106 16.52 -26.98 24.64
CA GLU A 106 16.16 -26.84 26.06
C GLU A 106 16.22 -28.19 26.80
N ARG A 107 15.69 -29.26 26.18
CA ARG A 107 15.77 -30.60 26.75
C ARG A 107 17.21 -31.10 26.87
N ILE A 108 18.03 -30.87 25.84
CA ILE A 108 19.46 -31.25 25.86
C ILE A 108 20.20 -30.49 26.96
N ASP A 109 19.93 -29.19 27.11
CA ASP A 109 20.56 -28.35 28.14
C ASP A 109 20.19 -28.80 29.56
N THR A 110 18.92 -29.17 29.77
CA THR A 110 18.44 -29.73 31.04
C THR A 110 19.17 -31.03 31.37
N LEU A 111 19.21 -31.98 30.42
CA LEU A 111 19.91 -33.26 30.61
C LEU A 111 21.41 -33.06 30.86
N LYS A 112 22.04 -32.10 30.17
CA LYS A 112 23.44 -31.78 30.37
C LYS A 112 23.69 -31.26 31.78
N THR A 113 22.84 -30.34 32.27
CA THR A 113 22.91 -29.80 33.62
C THR A 113 22.78 -30.91 34.68
N GLU A 114 21.77 -31.78 34.53
CA GLU A 114 21.58 -32.93 35.42
C GLU A 114 22.80 -33.86 35.45
N LEU A 115 23.36 -34.15 34.27
CA LEU A 115 24.53 -35.03 34.14
C LEU A 115 25.79 -34.40 34.74
N GLN A 116 25.95 -33.09 34.63
CA GLN A 116 27.03 -32.35 35.29
C GLN A 116 26.91 -32.40 36.82
N ILE A 117 25.70 -32.25 37.36
CA ILE A 117 25.44 -32.38 38.79
C ILE A 117 25.76 -33.80 39.27
N ALA A 118 25.26 -34.82 38.57
CA ALA A 118 25.52 -36.22 38.91
C ALA A 118 27.02 -36.56 38.88
N LYS A 119 27.75 -36.06 37.86
CA LYS A 119 29.20 -36.21 37.78
C LYS A 119 29.91 -35.59 38.99
N GLN A 120 29.50 -34.39 39.41
CA GLN A 120 30.11 -33.71 40.55
C GLN A 120 29.84 -34.45 41.87
N ALA A 121 28.60 -34.92 42.07
CA ALA A 121 28.26 -35.73 43.24
C ALA A 121 29.06 -37.05 43.29
N LEU A 122 29.25 -37.72 42.15
CA LEU A 122 30.06 -38.93 42.08
C LEU A 122 31.54 -38.65 42.43
N HIS A 123 32.09 -37.54 41.94
CA HIS A 123 33.45 -37.13 42.26
C HIS A 123 33.61 -36.80 43.76
N GLU A 124 32.61 -36.18 44.39
CA GLU A 124 32.65 -35.91 45.82
C GLU A 124 32.57 -37.19 46.65
N ALA A 125 31.74 -38.16 46.24
CA ALA A 125 31.66 -39.47 46.87
C ALA A 125 32.99 -40.25 46.76
N ASP A 126 33.67 -40.18 45.61
CA ASP A 126 34.99 -40.79 45.41
C ASP A 126 36.03 -40.14 46.35
N ASN A 127 36.04 -38.80 46.42
CA ASN A 127 36.90 -38.07 47.36
C ASN A 127 36.65 -38.47 48.84
N TRP A 128 35.38 -38.64 49.24
CA TRP A 128 35.05 -39.09 50.59
C TRP A 128 35.51 -40.53 50.87
N THR A 129 35.46 -41.39 49.85
CA THR A 129 35.94 -42.79 49.95
C THR A 129 37.45 -42.83 50.15
N VAL A 130 38.20 -42.01 49.41
CA VAL A 130 39.66 -41.86 49.60
C VAL A 130 39.97 -41.36 51.00
N LEU A 131 39.32 -40.28 51.45
CA LEU A 131 39.56 -39.71 52.77
C LEU A 131 39.23 -40.70 53.91
N ALA A 132 38.17 -41.49 53.76
CA ALA A 132 37.82 -42.53 54.73
C ALA A 132 38.91 -43.62 54.80
N THR A 133 39.45 -44.03 53.65
CA THR A 133 40.54 -45.02 53.57
C THR A 133 41.82 -44.48 54.22
N ASP A 134 42.19 -43.23 53.94
CA ASP A 134 43.36 -42.58 54.56
C ASP A 134 43.22 -42.49 56.08
N LEU A 135 42.01 -42.20 56.58
CA LEU A 135 41.72 -42.17 58.02
C LEU A 135 41.83 -43.54 58.66
N GLU A 136 41.35 -44.61 57.99
CA GLU A 136 41.53 -45.99 58.45
C GLU A 136 43.03 -46.36 58.53
N GLU A 137 43.85 -46.00 57.54
CA GLU A 137 45.30 -46.24 57.59
C GLU A 137 45.97 -45.54 58.78
N VAL A 138 45.62 -44.27 59.05
CA VAL A 138 46.16 -43.53 60.21
C VAL A 138 45.74 -44.18 61.52
N LEU A 139 44.48 -44.59 61.65
CA LEU A 139 43.97 -45.24 62.87
C LEU A 139 44.65 -46.60 63.13
N VAL A 140 44.95 -47.37 62.09
CA VAL A 140 45.68 -48.64 62.21
C VAL A 140 47.14 -48.42 62.65
N ASN A 141 47.78 -47.34 62.19
CA ASN A 141 49.18 -47.03 62.50
C ASN A 141 49.40 -46.38 63.89
N VAL A 142 48.34 -45.97 64.59
CA VAL A 142 48.41 -45.32 65.92
C VAL A 142 48.15 -46.32 67.08
N ARG A 143 47.95 -47.60 66.77
CA ARG A 143 47.71 -48.68 67.76
C ARG A 143 48.94 -49.54 67.98
#